data_AF-A0A519K6E0-F1
#
_entry.id   AF-A0A519K6E0-F1
#
_cell.length_a   1.000
_cell.length_b   1.000
_cell.length_c   1.000
_cell.angle_alpha   90.00
_cell.angle_beta   90.00
_cell.angle_gamma   90.00
#
_symmetry.space_group_name_H-M   'P 1'
#
loop_
_entity.id
_entity.type
_entity.pdbx_description
1 polymer ?
#
loop_
_entity_poly.entity_id
_entity_poly.type
_entity_poly.pdbx_seq_one_letter_code
_entity_poly.pdbx_strand_id
1 'polypeptide(L)'
;MSTDVLAEIRVRFRERALADADTLSAALKGGDNGQIEALAHGLAGAAGIFGFTDVSALAKAVDQRFADGETPSPAQIEALIAAIRRDMTYS
;
A
#
# COMPACT_ATOMS: atom_id res chain seq x y z
N MET A 1 -10.57 20.60 -18.15
CA MET A 1 -11.61 19.58 -17.90
C MET A 1 -11.03 18.21 -17.53
N SER A 2 -9.86 17.78 -18.02
CA SER A 2 -9.28 16.47 -17.65
C SER A 2 -8.44 16.46 -16.37
N THR A 3 -7.93 17.61 -15.91
CA THR A 3 -7.03 17.68 -14.73
C THR A 3 -7.78 17.47 -13.42
N ASP A 4 -9.04 17.92 -13.34
CA ASP A 4 -9.85 17.85 -12.13
C ASP A 4 -10.27 16.41 -11.77
N VAL A 5 -10.56 15.57 -12.77
CA VAL A 5 -10.96 14.17 -12.55
C VAL A 5 -9.79 13.35 -11.99
N LEU A 6 -8.58 13.54 -12.52
CA LEU A 6 -7.39 12.86 -12.01
C LEU A 6 -7.02 13.31 -10.59
N ALA A 7 -7.23 14.59 -10.29
CA ALA A 7 -7.04 15.12 -8.94
C ALA A 7 -8.04 14.49 -7.95
N GLU A 8 -9.31 14.39 -8.32
CA GLU A 8 -10.34 13.78 -7.45
C GLU A 8 -10.09 12.28 -7.24
N ILE A 9 -9.75 11.53 -8.29
CA ILE A 9 -9.40 10.11 -8.16
C ILE A 9 -8.17 9.93 -7.27
N ARG A 10 -7.18 10.82 -7.37
CA ARG A 10 -5.98 10.78 -6.51
C ARG A 10 -6.32 11.01 -5.04
N VAL A 11 -7.24 11.93 -4.73
CA VAL A 11 -7.71 12.16 -3.36
C VAL A 11 -8.39 10.89 -2.81
N ARG A 12 -9.30 10.27 -3.57
CA ARG A 12 -9.94 9.02 -3.15
C ARG A 12 -8.94 7.88 -2.98
N PHE A 13 -7.92 7.82 -3.82
CA PHE A 13 -6.83 6.86 -3.67
C PHE A 13 -6.05 7.08 -2.36
N ARG A 14 -5.75 8.33 -1.99
CA ARG A 14 -5.07 8.64 -0.71
C ARG A 14 -5.89 8.20 0.49
N GLU A 15 -7.19 8.52 0.51
CA GLU A 15 -8.11 8.10 1.57
C GLU A 15 -8.16 6.57 1.68
N ARG A 16 -8.26 5.90 0.54
CA ARG A 16 -8.24 4.44 0.48
C ARG A 16 -6.92 3.85 0.97
N ALA A 17 -5.79 4.39 0.53
CA ALA A 17 -4.47 3.92 0.92
C ALA A 17 -4.23 4.08 2.43
N LEU A 18 -4.71 5.16 3.05
CA LEU A 18 -4.67 5.32 4.51
C LEU A 18 -5.51 4.25 5.22
N ALA A 19 -6.72 3.96 4.74
CA ALA A 19 -7.54 2.87 5.28
C ALA A 19 -6.89 1.48 5.07
N ASP A 20 -6.22 1.27 3.93
CA ASP A 20 -5.47 0.05 3.66
C ASP A 20 -4.26 -0.08 4.61
N ALA A 21 -3.60 1.03 4.97
CA ALA A 21 -2.50 1.03 5.95
C ALA A 21 -2.98 0.66 7.37
N ASP A 22 -4.16 1.12 7.78
CA ASP A 22 -4.75 0.71 9.07
C ASP A 22 -5.16 -0.76 9.05
N THR A 23 -5.69 -1.23 7.92
CA THR A 23 -6.02 -2.64 7.71
C THR A 23 -4.78 -3.53 7.71
N LEU A 24 -3.69 -3.10 7.05
CA LEU A 24 -2.39 -3.76 7.08
C LEU A 24 -1.85 -3.84 8.51
N SER A 25 -1.98 -2.77 9.30
CA SER A 25 -1.55 -2.76 10.70
C SER A 25 -2.34 -3.76 11.55
N ALA A 26 -3.65 -3.88 11.33
CA ALA A 26 -4.49 -4.86 12.01
C ALA A 26 -4.16 -6.30 11.57
N ALA A 27 -4.01 -6.54 10.27
CA ALA A 27 -3.66 -7.83 9.70
C ALA A 27 -2.29 -8.33 10.19
N LEU A 28 -1.30 -7.43 10.27
CA LEU A 28 0.02 -7.72 10.82
C LEU A 28 -0.06 -8.18 12.28
N LYS A 29 -0.87 -7.52 13.12
CA LYS A 29 -1.08 -7.92 14.52
C LYS A 29 -1.85 -9.23 14.65
N GLY A 30 -2.77 -9.50 13.72
CA GLY A 30 -3.57 -10.72 13.67
C GLY A 30 -2.84 -11.91 13.03
N GLY A 31 -1.71 -11.68 12.36
CA GLY A 31 -1.02 -12.70 11.56
C GLY A 31 -1.78 -13.12 10.30
N ASP A 32 -2.66 -12.25 9.77
CA ASP A 32 -3.45 -12.54 8.57
C ASP A 32 -2.64 -12.23 7.30
N ASN A 33 -1.77 -13.17 6.94
CA ASN A 33 -0.91 -13.07 5.77
C ASN A 33 -1.69 -12.94 4.46
N GLY A 34 -2.86 -13.56 4.34
CA GLY A 34 -3.68 -13.48 3.12
C GLY A 34 -4.26 -12.08 2.92
N GLN A 35 -4.67 -11.42 4.00
CA GLN A 35 -5.10 -10.03 3.94
C GLN A 35 -3.93 -9.08 3.59
N ILE A 36 -2.73 -9.34 4.13
CA ILE A 36 -1.54 -8.52 3.85
C ILE A 36 -1.14 -8.64 2.36
N GLU A 37 -1.14 -9.85 1.82
CA GLU A 37 -0.86 -10.12 0.40
C GLU A 37 -1.84 -9.37 -0.51
N ALA A 38 -3.15 -9.51 -0.28
CA ALA A 38 -4.17 -8.86 -1.09
C ALA A 38 -4.05 -7.32 -1.09
N LEU A 39 -3.75 -6.73 0.07
CA LEU A 39 -3.54 -5.28 0.21
C LEU A 39 -2.25 -4.82 -0.48
N ALA A 40 -1.15 -5.56 -0.31
CA ALA A 40 0.12 -5.26 -0.96
C ALA A 40 0.01 -5.31 -2.49
N HIS A 41 -0.66 -6.34 -3.02
CA HIS A 41 -0.91 -6.48 -4.45
C HIS A 41 -1.69 -5.29 -5.03
N GLY A 42 -2.80 -4.91 -4.38
CA GLY A 42 -3.61 -3.77 -4.80
C GLY A 42 -2.86 -2.44 -4.74
N LEU A 43 -2.08 -2.22 -3.68
CA LEU A 43 -1.26 -1.02 -3.51
C LEU A 43 -0.15 -0.93 -4.55
N ALA A 44 0.53 -2.03 -4.87
CA ALA A 44 1.62 -2.05 -5.85
C ALA A 44 1.15 -1.53 -7.22
N GLY A 45 -0.03 -1.98 -7.67
CA GLY A 45 -0.63 -1.56 -8.94
C GLY A 45 -1.17 -0.12 -8.90
N ALA A 46 -1.95 0.22 -7.87
CA ALA A 46 -2.61 1.52 -7.82
C ALA A 46 -1.64 2.66 -7.50
N ALA A 47 -0.67 2.48 -6.60
CA ALA A 47 0.31 3.50 -6.24
C ALA A 47 1.16 3.94 -7.44
N GLY A 48 1.51 3.00 -8.34
CA GLY A 48 2.27 3.29 -9.55
C GLY A 48 1.54 4.21 -10.53
N ILE A 49 0.21 4.07 -10.65
CA ILE A 49 -0.63 4.90 -11.54
C ILE A 49 -0.65 6.36 -11.08
N PHE A 50 -0.66 6.59 -9.76
CA PHE A 50 -0.77 7.94 -9.19
C PHE A 50 0.58 8.60 -8.88
N GLY A 51 1.70 7.90 -9.12
CA GLY A 51 3.05 8.44 -8.95
C GLY A 51 3.65 8.26 -7.55
N PHE A 52 3.08 7.38 -6.71
CA PHE A 52 3.63 7.05 -5.40
C PHE A 52 4.66 5.93 -5.51
N THR A 53 5.83 6.27 -6.07
CA THR A 53 6.86 5.31 -6.46
C THR A 53 7.42 4.52 -5.27
N ASP A 54 7.64 5.18 -4.13
CA ASP A 54 8.16 4.55 -2.90
C ASP A 54 7.16 3.52 -2.35
N VAL A 55 5.89 3.91 -2.24
CA VAL A 55 4.80 3.02 -1.79
C VAL A 55 4.63 1.84 -2.75
N SER A 56 4.63 2.10 -4.06
CA SER A 56 4.52 1.05 -5.07
C SER A 56 5.69 0.06 -5.00
N ALA A 57 6.92 0.54 -4.82
CA ALA A 57 8.11 -0.30 -4.71
C ALA A 57 8.08 -1.19 -3.45
N LEU A 58 7.71 -0.62 -2.30
CA LEU A 58 7.59 -1.37 -1.04
C LEU A 58 6.45 -2.39 -1.11
N ALA A 59 5.30 -2.00 -1.64
CA ALA A 59 4.16 -2.90 -1.81
C ALA A 59 4.51 -4.06 -2.74
N LYS A 60 5.21 -3.79 -3.84
CA LYS A 60 5.69 -4.82 -4.76
C LYS A 60 6.71 -5.75 -4.12
N ALA A 61 7.59 -5.24 -3.25
CA ALA A 61 8.54 -6.09 -2.52
C ALA A 61 7.84 -7.03 -1.54
N VAL A 62 6.74 -6.59 -0.91
CA VAL A 62 5.91 -7.42 -0.03
C VAL A 62 5.13 -8.46 -0.86
N ASP A 63 4.49 -8.04 -1.95
CA ASP A 63 3.75 -8.89 -2.88
C ASP A 63 4.63 -10.00 -3.48
N GLN A 64 5.85 -9.65 -3.91
CA GLN A 64 6.79 -10.61 -4.47
C GLN A 64 7.20 -11.70 -3.46
N ARG A 65 7.36 -11.36 -2.17
CA ARG A 65 7.68 -12.35 -1.13
C ARG A 65 6.59 -13.40 -1.03
N PHE A 66 5.33 -12.97 -1.00
CA PHE A 66 4.20 -13.89 -0.98
C PHE A 66 4.13 -14.73 -2.26
N ALA A 67 4.37 -14.14 -3.42
CA ALA A 67 4.42 -14.85 -4.70
C ALA A 67 5.53 -15.92 -4.75
N ASP A 68 6.67 -15.66 -4.10
CA ASP A 68 7.79 -16.59 -3.96
C ASP A 68 7.51 -17.68 -2.88
N GLY A 69 6.36 -17.63 -2.21
CA GLY A 69 5.98 -18.53 -1.12
C GLY A 69 6.64 -18.19 0.23
N GLU A 70 7.29 -17.04 0.33
CA GLU A 70 7.86 -16.51 1.56
C GLU A 70 6.86 -15.63 2.32
N THR A 71 7.01 -15.55 3.64
CA THR A 71 6.29 -14.56 4.43
C THR A 71 7.17 -13.32 4.61
N PRO A 72 6.73 -12.13 4.20
CA PRO A 72 7.46 -10.90 4.47
C PRO A 72 7.60 -10.70 5.98
N SER A 73 8.77 -10.19 6.38
CA SER A 73 9.01 -9.89 7.79
C SER A 73 8.08 -8.76 8.28
N PRO A 74 7.71 -8.75 9.58
CA PRO A 74 6.93 -7.66 10.16
C PRO A 74 7.52 -6.27 9.88
N ALA A 75 8.85 -6.13 9.92
CA ALA A 75 9.54 -4.88 9.63
C ALA A 75 9.32 -4.39 8.19
N GLN A 76 9.21 -5.28 7.20
CA GLN A 76 8.90 -4.88 5.81
C GLN A 76 7.46 -4.37 5.67
N ILE A 77 6.53 -5.01 6.38
CA ILE A 77 5.12 -4.61 6.39
C ILE A 77 4.96 -3.27 7.12
N GLU A 78 5.64 -3.09 8.26
CA GLU A 78 5.70 -1.81 8.99
C GLU A 78 6.32 -0.69 8.13
N ALA A 79 7.38 -0.98 7.37
CA ALA A 79 7.98 -0.01 6.46
C ALA A 79 7.00 0.43 5.35
N LEU A 80 6.22 -0.51 4.80
CA LEU A 80 5.15 -0.19 3.85
C LEU A 80 4.08 0.70 4.48
N ILE A 81 3.59 0.35 5.67
CA ILE A 81 2.59 1.15 6.41
C ILE A 81 3.12 2.57 6.67
N ALA A 82 4.37 2.68 7.10
CA ALA A 82 5.01 3.97 7.38
C ALA A 82 5.14 4.82 6.10
N ALA A 83 5.52 4.21 4.97
CA ALA A 83 5.60 4.91 3.69
C ALA A 83 4.24 5.43 3.22
N ILE A 84 3.18 4.61 3.34
CA ILE A 84 1.82 5.05 2.99
C ILE A 84 1.41 6.25 3.84
N ARG A 85 1.59 6.17 5.17
CA ARG A 85 1.23 7.28 6.07
C ARG A 85 2.03 8.55 5.77
N ARG A 86 3.32 8.42 5.48
CA ARG A 86 4.18 9.56 5.12
C ARG A 86 3.70 10.22 3.82
N ASP A 87 3.50 9.45 2.76
CA ASP A 87 3.25 9.99 1.42
C ASP A 87 1.80 10.46 1.23
N MET A 88 0.84 9.85 1.95
CA MET A 88 -0.58 10.21 1.83
C MET A 88 -1.03 11.33 2.77
N THR A 89 -0.31 11.57 3.88
CA THR A 89 -0.64 12.65 4.83
C THR A 89 0.01 13.99 4.49
N TYR A 90 1.14 14.00 3.77
CA TYR A 90 1.94 15.21 3.55
C TYR A 90 2.01 15.70 2.09
N SER A 91 1.27 15.09 1.16
CA SER A 91 1.34 15.40 -0.29
C SER A 91 0.13 16.15 -0.85
#